data_AF-A0A661DIL9-F1
#
_entry.id   AF-A0A661DIL9-F1
#
_cell.length_a   1.000
_cell.length_b   1.000
_cell.length_c   1.000
_cell.angle_alpha   90.00
_cell.angle_beta   90.00
_cell.angle_gamma   90.00
#
_symmetry.space_group_name_H-M   'P 1'
#
loop_
_entity.id
_entity.type
_entity.pdbx_description
1 polymer ?
#
loop_
_entity_poly.entity_id
_entity_poly.type
_entity_poly.pdbx_seq_one_letter_code
_entity_poly.pdbx_strand_id
1 'polypeptide(L)' 'MQCRNGCGACCIAPSISTAIPGMPNGKPAGVRCIQLDKNNSCQIFAQ' A
#
# COMPACT_ATOMS: atom_id res chain seq x y z
N MET A 1 -11.25 2.53 9.98
CA MET A 1 -10.95 3.46 8.86
C MET A 1 -11.53 2.83 7.60
N GLN A 2 -12.45 3.50 6.92
CA GLN A 2 -13.03 2.97 5.67
C GLN A 2 -11.99 3.11 4.56
N CYS A 3 -11.55 1.99 3.99
CA CYS A 3 -10.71 2.00 2.80
C CYS A 3 -11.54 2.63 1.68
N ARG A 4 -11.08 3.76 1.13
CA ARG A 4 -11.73 4.39 -0.02
C ARG A 4 -11.11 3.79 -1.28
N ASN A 5 -11.91 3.06 -2.05
CA ASN A 5 -11.48 2.49 -3.33
C ASN A 5 -10.89 3.58 -4.23
N GLY A 6 -9.70 3.30 -4.77
CA GLY A 6 -8.96 4.22 -5.62
C GLY A 6 -8.27 5.39 -4.90
N CYS A 7 -8.23 5.47 -3.56
CA CYS A 7 -7.54 6.57 -2.88
C CYS A 7 -6.02 6.36 -2.76
N GLY A 8 -5.55 5.11 -2.65
CA GLY A 8 -4.13 4.77 -2.49
C GLY A 8 -3.45 5.33 -1.22
N ALA A 9 -4.15 6.06 -0.37
CA ALA A 9 -3.57 6.74 0.81
C ALA A 9 -2.97 5.74 1.81
N CYS A 10 -3.64 4.61 2.06
CA CYS A 10 -3.13 3.53 2.89
C CYS A 10 -1.90 2.81 2.30
N CYS A 11 -1.66 2.95 1.00
CA CYS A 11 -0.49 2.39 0.33
C CYS A 11 0.67 3.39 0.18
N ILE A 12 0.45 4.67 0.48
CA ILE A 12 1.48 5.72 0.35
C ILE A 12 1.85 6.27 1.73
N ALA A 13 0.86 6.70 2.51
CA ALA A 13 1.07 7.42 3.76
C ALA A 13 1.67 6.57 4.90
N PRO A 14 1.10 5.42 5.29
CA PRO A 14 1.58 4.70 6.48
C PRO A 14 2.93 4.01 6.22
N SER A 15 3.70 3.78 7.29
CA SER A 15 4.78 2.82 7.27
C SER A 15 4.24 1.40 7.46
N ILE A 16 4.82 0.44 6.75
CA ILE A 16 4.55 -0.99 6.89
C ILE A 16 5.84 -1.60 7.40
N SER A 17 5.88 -2.03 8.66
CA SER A 17 7.07 -2.65 9.26
C SER A 17 7.25 -4.11 8.88
N THR A 18 6.20 -4.72 8.33
CA THR A 18 6.19 -6.13 7.90
C THR A 18 6.63 -6.25 6.45
N ALA A 19 7.35 -7.33 6.13
CA ALA A 19 7.69 -7.66 4.75
C ALA A 19 6.42 -7.85 3.91
N ILE A 20 6.43 -7.28 2.70
CA ILE A 20 5.39 -7.48 1.69
C ILE A 20 6.04 -7.94 0.38
N PRO A 21 5.28 -8.60 -0.52
CA PRO A 21 5.81 -8.99 -1.83
C PRO A 21 6.44 -7.80 -2.57
N GLY A 22 7.73 -7.91 -2.91
CA GLY A 22 8.51 -6.86 -3.56
C GLY A 22 9.06 -5.76 -2.63
N MET A 23 8.76 -5.79 -1.33
CA MET A 23 9.40 -4.93 -0.32
C MET A 23 9.75 -5.74 0.95
N PRO A 24 10.90 -6.44 0.97
CA PRO A 24 11.28 -7.36 2.05
C PRO A 24 11.54 -6.63 3.39
N ASN A 25 11.96 -5.37 3.34
CA ASN A 25 12.16 -4.53 4.52
C ASN A 25 10.90 -3.73 4.91
N GLY A 26 9.74 -4.08 4.34
CA GLY A 26 8.51 -3.32 4.48
C GLY A 26 8.52 -2.02 3.65
N LYS A 27 7.62 -1.10 4.00
CA LYS A 27 7.39 0.14 3.26
C LYS A 27 7.58 1.36 4.17
N PRO A 28 8.49 2.30 3.85
CA PRO A 28 8.58 3.56 4.57
C PRO A 28 7.31 4.42 4.38
N ALA A 29 7.03 5.29 5.33
CA ALA A 29 5.96 6.28 5.20
C ALA A 29 6.25 7.24 4.03
N GLY A 30 5.22 7.65 3.30
CA GLY A 30 5.34 8.52 2.12
C GLY A 30 5.85 7.83 0.85
N VAL A 31 6.38 6.61 0.93
CA VAL A 31 6.81 5.83 -0.25
C VAL A 31 5.61 5.12 -0.86
N ARG A 32 5.47 5.20 -2.19
CA ARG A 32 4.43 4.47 -2.93
C ARG A 32 4.68 2.97 -2.85
N CYS A 33 3.71 2.22 -2.32
CA CYS A 33 3.78 0.77 -2.25
C CYS A 33 3.83 0.14 -3.66
N ILE A 34 4.70 -0.86 -3.85
CA ILE A 34 4.77 -1.64 -5.10
C ILE A 34 3.46 -2.39 -5.42
N GLN A 35 2.64 -2.63 -4.39
CA GLN A 35 1.36 -3.32 -4.49
C GLN A 35 0.19 -2.38 -4.81
N LEU A 36 0.46 -1.08 -5.00
CA LEU A 36 -0.54 -0.12 -5.43
C LEU A 36 -0.55 -0.04 -6.96
N ASP A 37 -1.63 -0.52 -7.58
CA ASP A 37 -1.76 -0.50 -9.03
C ASP A 37 -2.03 0.91 -9.59
N LYS A 38 -2.24 0.98 -10.91
CA LYS A 38 -2.53 2.24 -11.63
C LYS A 38 -3.89 2.85 -11.25
N ASN A 39 -4.83 2.04 -10.76
CA ASN A 39 -6.15 2.47 -10.31
C ASN A 39 -6.15 2.84 -8.82
N ASN A 40 -4.98 2.86 -8.17
CA ASN A 40 -4.81 3.06 -6.74
C ASN A 40 -5.56 2.02 -5.89
N SER A 41 -5.65 0.78 -6.40
CA SER A 41 -6.14 -0.39 -5.65
C SER A 41 -4.97 -1.18 -5.08
N CYS A 42 -5.12 -1.66 -3.85
CA CYS A 42 -4.11 -2.49 -3.20
C CYS A 42 -4.26 -3.94 -3.65
N GLN A 43 -3.22 -4.49 -4.27
CA GLN A 43 -3.21 -5.85 -4.81
C GLN A 43 -3.17 -6.94 -3.71
N ILE A 44 -2.80 -6.59 -2.47
CA ILE A 44 -2.82 -7.52 -1.32
C ILE A 44 -4.20 -7.55 -0.65
N PHE A 45 -4.79 -6.38 -0.43
CA PHE A 45 -6.00 -6.20 0.38
C PHE A 45 -7.21 -5.87 -0.49
N ALA A 46 -7.26 -6.33 -1.75
CA ALA A 46 -8.43 -6.17 -2.61
C ALA A 46 -9.65 -6.87 -1.97
N GLN A 47 -10.40 -6.10 -1.20
CA GLN A 47 -11.66 -6.44 -0.52
C GLN A 47 -12.71 -5.42 -0.91
#